data_AF-A0A098Q171-F1
#
_entry.id   AF-A0A098Q171-F1
#
_cell.length_a   1.000
_cell.length_b   1.000
_cell.length_c   1.000
_cell.angle_alpha   90.00
_cell.angle_beta   90.00
_cell.angle_gamma   90.00
#
_symmetry.space_group_name_H-M   'P 1'
#
loop_
_entity.id
_entity.type
_entity.pdbx_description
1 polymer ?
#
loop_
_entity_poly.entity_id
_entity_poly.type
_entity_poly.pdbx_seq_one_letter_code
_entity_poly.pdbx_strand_id
1 'polypeptide(L)'
;MRPPQRWQQTLAAAQERMLAKQQQLPGRDNPLFGQAMTHLEQLGPHAGGYLDPVQMEQVAGAVACQARLHQLPRIDELTPVQDGRALLATSTDQNPWLIDRVLIDKLQATTQPLEQSLQQLTAETQRQQDQALLQDQQRQMAQQQPGFSR
;
A
#
# COMPACT_ATOMS: atom_id res chain seq x y z
N MET A 1 0.61 47.04 -4.07
CA MET A 1 1.99 46.56 -4.29
C MET A 1 1.91 45.12 -4.81
N ARG A 2 2.37 44.86 -6.04
CA ARG A 2 2.33 43.52 -6.67
C ARG A 2 3.61 42.77 -6.25
N PRO A 3 3.55 41.54 -5.71
CA PRO A 3 4.76 40.79 -5.35
C PRO A 3 5.60 40.52 -6.61
N PRO A 4 6.95 40.50 -6.51
CA PRO A 4 7.82 40.29 -7.67
C PRO A 4 7.57 38.92 -8.32
N GLN A 5 7.46 38.86 -9.66
CA GLN A 5 7.26 37.63 -10.45
C GLN A 5 8.27 36.51 -10.14
N ARG A 6 9.46 36.85 -9.62
CA ARG A 6 10.50 35.90 -9.19
C ARG A 6 10.03 34.98 -8.05
N TRP A 7 9.14 35.44 -7.17
CA TRP A 7 8.60 34.63 -6.08
C TRP A 7 7.57 33.61 -6.57
N GLN A 8 6.78 33.95 -7.59
CA GLN A 8 5.83 33.02 -8.20
C GLN A 8 6.56 31.90 -8.95
N GLN A 9 7.67 32.20 -9.63
CA GLN A 9 8.51 31.17 -10.27
C GLN A 9 9.16 30.22 -9.26
N THR A 10 9.62 30.71 -8.11
CA THR A 10 10.17 29.83 -7.07
C THR A 10 9.11 28.90 -6.46
N LEU A 11 7.85 29.34 -6.38
CA LEU A 11 6.75 28.50 -5.90
C LEU A 11 6.38 27.43 -6.93
N ALA A 12 6.30 27.78 -8.21
CA ALA A 12 6.04 26.82 -9.29
C ALA A 12 7.16 25.75 -9.36
N ALA A 13 8.42 26.17 -9.34
CA ALA A 13 9.56 25.25 -9.36
C ALA A 13 9.67 24.40 -8.08
N ALA A 14 9.28 24.93 -6.91
CA ALA A 14 9.19 24.16 -5.67
C ALA A 14 8.05 23.14 -5.74
N GLN A 15 6.91 23.51 -6.32
CA GLN A 15 5.76 22.62 -6.50
C GLN A 15 6.07 21.49 -7.49
N GLU A 16 6.73 21.78 -8.60
CA GLU A 16 7.20 20.76 -9.56
C GLU A 16 8.20 19.80 -8.90
N ARG A 17 9.14 20.32 -8.10
CA ARG A 17 10.07 19.48 -7.33
C ARG A 17 9.37 18.60 -6.30
N MET A 18 8.35 19.12 -5.63
CA MET A 18 7.53 18.33 -4.71
C MET A 18 6.72 17.26 -5.44
N LEU A 19 6.16 17.56 -6.61
CA LEU A 19 5.48 16.57 -7.47
C LEU A 19 6.44 15.49 -7.96
N ALA A 20 7.62 15.87 -8.45
CA ALA A 20 8.65 14.93 -8.89
C ALA A 20 9.12 14.04 -7.74
N LYS A 21 9.35 14.63 -6.55
CA LYS A 21 9.72 13.87 -5.35
C LYS A 21 8.62 12.90 -4.91
N GLN A 22 7.35 13.29 -5.03
CA GLN A 22 6.20 12.40 -4.77
C GLN A 22 6.13 11.24 -5.77
N GLN A 23 6.46 11.46 -7.05
CA GLN A 23 6.51 10.40 -8.06
C GLN A 23 7.69 9.43 -7.85
N GLN A 24 8.79 9.89 -7.27
CA GLN A 24 9.98 9.07 -6.99
C GLN A 24 9.93 8.35 -5.63
N LEU A 25 8.78 8.33 -4.95
CA LEU A 25 8.68 7.70 -3.64
C LEU A 25 8.86 6.19 -3.74
N PRO A 26 9.80 5.60 -2.96
CA PRO A 26 9.95 4.16 -2.90
C PRO A 26 8.66 3.54 -2.37
N GLY A 27 8.15 2.54 -3.08
CA GLY A 27 6.87 1.87 -2.75
C GLY A 27 5.73 2.19 -3.71
N ARG A 28 5.84 3.20 -4.58
CA ARG A 28 4.85 3.43 -5.66
C ARG A 28 4.78 2.28 -6.65
N ASP A 29 5.90 1.64 -6.97
CA ASP A 29 5.96 0.44 -7.82
C ASP A 29 5.46 -0.83 -7.13
N ASN A 30 5.02 -0.77 -5.87
CA ASN A 30 4.51 -1.94 -5.18
C ASN A 30 3.16 -2.38 -5.79
N PRO A 31 2.98 -3.66 -6.12
CA PRO A 31 1.74 -4.14 -6.73
C PRO A 31 0.52 -3.91 -5.84
N LEU A 32 0.66 -3.92 -4.50
CA LEU A 32 -0.45 -3.65 -3.59
C LEU A 32 -0.92 -2.19 -3.70
N PHE A 33 -0.01 -1.26 -3.92
CA PHE A 33 -0.36 0.15 -4.12
C PHE A 33 -1.13 0.36 -5.42
N GLY A 34 -0.66 -0.21 -6.53
CA GLY A 34 -1.35 -0.13 -7.82
C GLY A 34 -2.75 -0.79 -7.79
N GLN A 35 -2.88 -1.92 -7.10
CA GLN A 35 -4.19 -2.57 -6.89
C GLN A 35 -5.12 -1.70 -6.05
N ALA A 36 -4.63 -1.15 -4.94
CA ALA A 36 -5.42 -0.25 -4.09
C ALA A 36 -5.91 0.98 -4.86
N MET A 37 -5.06 1.61 -5.68
CA MET A 37 -5.43 2.73 -6.56
C MET A 37 -6.57 2.32 -7.51
N THR A 38 -6.39 1.21 -8.23
CA THR A 38 -7.39 0.71 -9.19
C THR A 38 -8.75 0.46 -8.53
N HIS A 39 -8.76 -0.18 -7.36
CA HIS A 39 -9.99 -0.45 -6.61
C HIS A 39 -10.64 0.83 -6.05
N LEU A 40 -9.84 1.78 -5.57
CA LEU A 40 -10.37 3.07 -5.11
C LEU A 40 -10.99 3.87 -6.25
N GLU A 41 -10.36 3.88 -7.43
CA GLU A 41 -10.91 4.51 -8.63
C GLU A 41 -12.25 3.89 -9.04
N GLN A 42 -12.38 2.56 -8.95
CA GLN A 42 -13.62 1.83 -9.24
C GLN A 42 -14.71 2.10 -8.19
N LEU A 43 -14.35 2.18 -6.91
CA LEU A 43 -15.28 2.55 -5.83
C LEU A 43 -15.77 3.99 -5.94
N GLY A 44 -14.89 4.88 -6.40
CA GLY A 44 -15.14 6.31 -6.47
C GLY A 44 -15.00 7.04 -5.13
N PRO A 45 -15.00 8.39 -5.14
CA PRO A 45 -14.62 9.23 -3.99
C PRO A 45 -15.47 9.01 -2.74
N HIS A 46 -16.80 8.89 -2.89
CA HIS A 46 -17.70 8.67 -1.76
C HIS A 46 -17.47 7.33 -1.06
N ALA A 47 -17.38 6.24 -1.83
CA ALA A 47 -17.20 4.90 -1.26
C ALA A 47 -15.75 4.65 -0.82
N GLY A 48 -14.75 5.21 -1.52
CA GLY A 48 -13.35 5.18 -1.15
C GLY A 48 -12.99 6.11 0.02
N GLY A 49 -13.82 7.12 0.30
CA GLY A 49 -13.61 8.06 1.40
C GLY A 49 -12.55 9.11 1.13
N TYR A 50 -12.37 9.52 -0.13
CA TYR A 50 -11.42 10.56 -0.53
C TYR A 50 -12.13 11.69 -1.28
N LEU A 51 -11.60 12.91 -1.22
CA LEU A 51 -12.21 14.08 -1.87
C LEU A 51 -11.50 14.49 -3.16
N ASP A 52 -10.24 14.10 -3.31
CA ASP A 52 -9.36 14.55 -4.37
C ASP A 52 -8.30 13.45 -4.67
N PRO A 53 -7.59 13.55 -5.80
CA PRO A 53 -6.60 12.55 -6.18
C PRO A 53 -5.47 12.39 -5.16
N VAL A 54 -5.10 13.44 -4.42
CA VAL A 54 -4.04 13.37 -3.41
C VAL A 54 -4.51 12.53 -2.22
N GLN A 55 -5.75 12.72 -1.77
CA GLN A 55 -6.34 11.85 -0.74
C GLN A 55 -6.55 10.42 -1.24
N MET A 56 -6.89 10.23 -2.52
CA MET A 56 -6.99 8.89 -3.09
C MET A 56 -5.66 8.14 -2.99
N GLU A 57 -4.55 8.80 -3.33
CA GLU A 57 -3.21 8.24 -3.18
C GLU A 57 -2.88 7.95 -1.71
N GLN A 58 -3.22 8.85 -0.78
CA GLN A 58 -3.03 8.62 0.66
C GLN A 58 -3.78 7.38 1.15
N VAL A 59 -5.06 7.25 0.78
CA VAL A 59 -5.87 6.08 1.12
C VAL A 59 -5.30 4.83 0.48
N ALA A 60 -4.86 4.87 -0.78
CA ALA A 60 -4.23 3.75 -1.45
C ALA A 60 -2.93 3.32 -0.76
N GLY A 61 -2.11 4.29 -0.33
CA GLY A 61 -0.87 4.06 0.41
C GLY A 61 -1.14 3.37 1.74
N ALA A 62 -2.14 3.85 2.49
CA ALA A 62 -2.57 3.25 3.74
C ALA A 62 -3.12 1.82 3.54
N VAL A 63 -3.96 1.61 2.54
CA VAL A 63 -4.51 0.28 2.19
C VAL A 63 -3.39 -0.69 1.84
N ALA A 64 -2.44 -0.29 0.98
CA ALA A 64 -1.33 -1.14 0.59
C ALA A 64 -0.40 -1.48 1.77
N CYS A 65 -0.11 -0.49 2.63
CA CYS A 65 0.66 -0.69 3.85
C CYS A 65 -0.03 -1.68 4.81
N GLN A 66 -1.32 -1.50 5.08
CA GLN A 66 -2.09 -2.40 5.95
C GLN A 66 -2.20 -3.81 5.37
N ALA A 67 -2.45 -3.93 4.05
CA ALA A 67 -2.43 -5.22 3.37
C ALA A 67 -1.07 -5.93 3.56
N ARG A 68 0.04 -5.21 3.37
CA ARG A 68 1.38 -5.75 3.58
C ARG A 68 1.62 -6.18 5.03
N LEU A 69 1.25 -5.35 6.02
CA LEU A 69 1.38 -5.66 7.45
C LEU A 69 0.61 -6.93 7.83
N HIS A 70 -0.58 -7.10 7.26
CA HIS A 70 -1.42 -8.29 7.43
C HIS A 70 -1.03 -9.45 6.51
N GLN A 71 0.11 -9.34 5.82
CA GLN A 71 0.66 -10.37 4.93
C GLN A 71 -0.29 -10.76 3.78
N LEU A 72 -1.20 -9.87 3.38
CA LEU A 72 -2.02 -10.08 2.20
C LEU A 72 -1.12 -10.13 0.96
N PRO A 73 -1.21 -11.20 0.14
CA PRO A 73 -0.40 -11.32 -1.06
C PRO A 73 -0.84 -10.36 -2.16
N ARG A 74 -2.13 -10.02 -2.19
CA ARG A 74 -2.77 -9.14 -3.17
C ARG A 74 -4.07 -8.55 -2.62
N ILE A 75 -4.69 -7.63 -3.36
CA ILE A 75 -5.99 -7.05 -3.03
C ILE A 75 -6.95 -7.42 -4.16
N ASP A 76 -7.77 -8.44 -3.92
CA ASP A 76 -8.76 -8.90 -4.91
C ASP A 76 -10.01 -8.03 -4.89
N GLU A 77 -10.41 -7.54 -3.71
CA GLU A 77 -11.57 -6.66 -3.56
C GLU A 77 -11.33 -5.63 -2.45
N LEU A 78 -11.83 -4.41 -2.65
CA LEU A 78 -11.89 -3.36 -1.65
C LEU A 78 -13.35 -2.92 -1.48
N THR A 79 -13.92 -3.06 -0.29
CA THR A 79 -15.32 -2.72 -0.04
C THR A 79 -15.48 -1.73 1.11
N PRO A 80 -16.38 -0.74 0.99
CA PRO A 80 -16.75 0.10 2.12
C PRO A 80 -17.56 -0.70 3.13
N VAL A 81 -17.19 -0.59 4.41
CA VAL A 81 -17.86 -1.27 5.53
C VAL A 81 -18.11 -0.31 6.68
N GLN A 82 -18.86 -0.76 7.69
CA GLN A 82 -19.20 0.03 8.89
C GLN A 82 -19.83 1.39 8.53
N ASP A 83 -20.92 1.35 7.76
CA ASP A 83 -21.61 2.55 7.24
C ASP A 83 -20.68 3.48 6.45
N GLY A 84 -19.65 2.90 5.81
CA GLY A 84 -18.67 3.63 5.03
C GLY A 84 -17.60 4.33 5.84
N ARG A 85 -17.40 4.02 7.13
CA ARG A 85 -16.30 4.54 7.96
C ARG A 85 -14.97 3.83 7.73
N ALA A 86 -15.02 2.59 7.26
CA ALA A 86 -13.84 1.78 6.98
C ALA A 86 -13.88 1.18 5.58
N LEU A 87 -12.73 0.73 5.12
CA LEU A 87 -12.55 -0.09 3.93
C LEU A 87 -12.11 -1.50 4.37
N LEU A 88 -12.62 -2.52 3.71
CA LEU A 88 -12.20 -3.89 3.89
C LEU A 88 -11.47 -4.33 2.62
N ALA A 89 -10.16 -4.56 2.72
CA ALA A 89 -9.41 -5.19 1.65
C ALA A 89 -9.42 -6.70 1.88
N THR A 90 -9.74 -7.45 0.84
CA THR A 90 -9.76 -8.92 0.90
C THR A 90 -8.82 -9.51 -0.14
N SER A 91 -8.22 -10.64 0.20
CA SER A 91 -7.58 -11.53 -0.76
C SER A 91 -8.25 -12.89 -0.69
N THR A 92 -8.65 -13.40 -1.85
CA THR A 92 -9.25 -14.71 -2.00
C THR A 92 -8.20 -15.65 -2.55
N ASP A 93 -7.69 -16.59 -1.77
CA ASP A 93 -6.76 -17.58 -2.33
C ASP A 93 -7.50 -18.58 -3.23
N GLN A 94 -6.80 -19.58 -3.77
CA GLN A 94 -7.41 -20.66 -4.54
C GLN A 94 -8.41 -21.47 -3.70
N ASN A 95 -8.33 -21.37 -2.37
CA ASN A 95 -9.31 -21.91 -1.45
C ASN A 95 -10.35 -20.83 -1.06
N PRO A 96 -11.58 -20.87 -1.60
CA PRO A 96 -12.59 -19.85 -1.36
C PRO A 96 -13.07 -19.77 0.11
N TRP A 97 -12.71 -20.75 0.94
CA TRP A 97 -13.00 -20.73 2.38
C TRP A 97 -11.96 -19.95 3.20
N LEU A 98 -10.77 -19.70 2.62
CA LEU A 98 -9.69 -18.96 3.25
C LEU A 98 -9.63 -17.56 2.62
N ILE A 99 -10.34 -16.62 3.24
CA ILE A 99 -10.34 -15.22 2.83
C ILE A 99 -9.52 -14.43 3.84
N ASP A 100 -8.34 -13.99 3.41
CA ASP A 100 -7.54 -13.03 4.16
C ASP A 100 -8.18 -11.65 4.01
N ARG A 101 -8.32 -10.94 5.13
CA ARG A 101 -8.97 -9.64 5.14
C ARG A 101 -8.31 -8.70 6.12
N VAL A 102 -8.26 -7.43 5.74
CA VAL A 102 -7.77 -6.36 6.59
C VAL A 102 -8.75 -5.20 6.57
N LEU A 103 -8.99 -4.65 7.75
CA LEU A 103 -9.84 -3.50 7.95
C LEU A 103 -8.97 -2.23 7.98
N ILE A 104 -9.33 -1.25 7.18
CA ILE A 104 -8.65 0.04 7.10
C ILE A 104 -9.62 1.14 7.53
N ASP A 105 -9.27 1.90 8.55
CA ASP A 105 -10.03 3.07 8.95
C ASP A 105 -9.80 4.22 7.95
N LYS A 106 -10.88 4.77 7.37
CA LYS A 106 -10.76 5.81 6.32
C LYS A 106 -10.25 7.14 6.86
N LEU A 107 -10.60 7.50 8.09
CA LEU A 107 -10.14 8.75 8.69
C LEU A 107 -8.62 8.69 8.93
N GLN A 108 -8.12 7.56 9.41
CA GLN A 108 -6.68 7.31 9.50
C GLN A 108 -6.03 7.31 8.11
N ALA A 109 -6.64 6.61 7.14
CA ALA A 109 -6.08 6.50 5.79
C ALA A 109 -5.98 7.84 5.04
N THR A 110 -6.92 8.76 5.27
CA THR A 110 -6.94 10.13 4.69
C THR A 110 -6.09 11.14 5.47
N THR A 111 -5.70 10.84 6.71
CA THR A 111 -4.86 11.73 7.52
C THR A 111 -3.39 11.29 7.55
N GLN A 112 -3.12 10.04 7.17
CA GLN A 112 -1.76 9.53 7.06
C GLN A 112 -1.06 10.09 5.81
N PRO A 113 0.16 10.67 5.95
CA PRO A 113 0.92 11.12 4.80
C PRO A 113 1.31 9.94 3.88
N LEU A 114 1.09 10.11 2.57
CA LEU A 114 1.46 9.11 1.56
C LEU A 114 2.93 8.66 1.68
N GLU A 115 3.85 9.61 1.85
CA GLU A 115 5.29 9.33 1.97
C GLU A 115 5.58 8.37 3.15
N GLN A 116 4.85 8.50 4.26
CA GLN A 116 4.98 7.62 5.42
C GLN A 116 4.45 6.21 5.12
N SER A 117 3.26 6.10 4.51
CA SER A 117 2.68 4.80 4.20
C SER A 117 3.52 4.01 3.19
N LEU A 118 4.07 4.69 2.17
CA LEU A 118 4.92 4.05 1.16
C LEU A 118 6.29 3.64 1.70
N GLN A 119 6.88 4.45 2.59
CA GLN A 119 8.11 4.07 3.30
C GLN A 119 7.90 2.81 4.15
N GLN A 120 6.80 2.75 4.90
CA GLN A 120 6.44 1.56 5.69
C GLN A 120 6.18 0.34 4.80
N LEU A 121 5.42 0.52 3.72
CA LEU A 121 5.16 -0.52 2.73
C LEU A 121 6.46 -1.10 2.16
N THR A 122 7.42 -0.25 1.82
CA THR A 122 8.72 -0.67 1.28
C THR A 122 9.52 -1.45 2.32
N ALA A 123 9.63 -0.91 3.53
CA ALA A 123 10.36 -1.55 4.62
C ALA A 123 9.79 -2.94 4.94
N GLU A 124 8.47 -3.07 5.04
CA GLU A 124 7.83 -4.35 5.35
C GLU A 124 7.90 -5.33 4.16
N THR A 125 7.83 -4.82 2.93
CA THR A 125 8.04 -5.66 1.74
C THR A 125 9.43 -6.29 1.74
N GLN A 126 10.48 -5.53 2.09
CA GLN A 126 11.84 -6.05 2.23
C GLN A 126 11.94 -7.08 3.37
N ARG A 127 11.40 -6.75 4.55
CA ARG A 127 11.40 -7.66 5.71
C ARG A 127 10.78 -9.01 5.41
N GLN A 128 9.67 -9.03 4.65
CA GLN A 128 9.00 -10.27 4.27
C GLN A 128 9.80 -11.07 3.23
N GLN A 129 10.45 -10.42 2.27
CA GLN A 129 11.32 -11.10 1.30
C GLN A 129 12.52 -11.76 1.98
N ASP A 130 13.19 -11.06 2.91
CA ASP A 130 14.28 -11.63 3.71
C ASP A 130 13.81 -12.84 4.53
N GLN A 131 12.65 -12.74 5.18
CA GLN A 131 12.10 -13.89 5.93
C GLN A 131 11.77 -15.08 5.03
N ALA A 132 11.20 -14.84 3.85
CA ALA A 132 10.88 -15.89 2.89
C ALA A 132 12.15 -16.60 2.40
N LEU A 133 13.20 -15.85 2.08
CA LEU A 133 14.50 -16.40 1.66
C LEU A 133 15.15 -17.24 2.76
N LEU A 134 15.11 -16.77 4.01
CA LEU A 134 15.63 -17.50 5.17
C LEU A 134 14.85 -18.80 5.44
N GLN A 135 13.53 -18.79 5.28
CA GLN A 135 12.72 -20.00 5.41
C GLN A 135 13.03 -21.01 4.30
N ASP A 136 13.17 -20.54 3.06
CA ASP A 136 13.48 -21.41 1.93
C ASP A 136 14.84 -22.10 2.10
N GLN A 137 15.86 -21.34 2.50
CA GLN A 137 17.19 -21.90 2.81
C GLN A 137 17.12 -22.97 3.90
N GLN A 138 16.38 -22.73 4.98
CA GLN A 138 16.19 -23.72 6.05
C GLN A 138 15.47 -24.98 5.57
N ARG A 139 14.43 -24.84 4.72
CA ARG A 139 13.73 -25.97 4.12
C ARG A 139 14.63 -26.80 3.22
N GLN A 140 15.50 -26.16 2.44
CA GLN A 140 16.47 -26.85 1.59
C GLN A 140 17.50 -27.63 2.42
N MET A 141 17.99 -27.06 3.53
CA MET A 141 18.92 -27.76 4.43
C MET A 141 18.25 -28.94 5.17
N ALA A 142 16.98 -28.80 5.56
CA ALA A 142 16.22 -29.88 6.19
C ALA A 142 15.92 -31.05 5.23
N GLN A 143 15.64 -30.77 3.96
CA GLN A 143 15.43 -31.80 2.93
C GLN A 143 16.73 -32.51 2.50
N GLN A 144 17.89 -31.90 2.75
CA GLN A 144 19.21 -32.48 2.48
C GLN A 144 19.74 -33.36 3.61
N GLN A 145 19.05 -33.48 4.75
CA GLN A 145 19.36 -34.51 5.75
C GLN A 145 18.71 -35.83 5.29
N PRO A 146 19.48 -36.79 4.74
CA PRO A 146 18.92 -38.08 4.39
C PRO A 146 18.51 -38.74 5.70
N GLY A 147 17.26 -39.18 5.79
CA GLY A 147 16.85 -40.12 6.81
C GLY A 147 17.82 -41.30 6.79
N PHE A 148 18.61 -41.43 7.86
CA PHE A 148 19.39 -42.63 8.09
C PHE A 148 18.41 -43.81 8.08
N SER A 149 18.42 -44.53 6.97
CA SER A 149 17.63 -45.74 6.74
C SER A 149 17.97 -46.72 7.86
N ARG A 150 16.92 -47.25 8.49
CA ARG A 150 17.01 -48.38 9.42
C ARG A 150 16.45 -49.62 8.75
#